data_AF-A0A9W6P4S9-F1
#
_entry.id   AF-A0A9W6P4S9-F1
#
_cell.length_a   1.000
_cell.length_b   1.000
_cell.length_c   1.000
_cell.angle_alpha   90.00
_cell.angle_beta   90.00
_cell.angle_gamma   90.00
#
_symmetry.space_group_name_H-M   'P 1'
#
loop_
_entity.id
_entity.type
_entity.pdbx_description
1 polymer ?
#
loop_
_entity_poly.entity_id
_entity_poly.type
_entity_poly.pdbx_seq_one_letter_code
_entity_poly.pdbx_strand_id
1 'polypeptide(L)'
;MLKKALATVAVTAAATGVLMTGAAAAYAGGPETSGNGSVLGGNQVIADVNVPVNVCGNSIAILGIAGSSCHNSGAGVIKTPWHYGW
;
A
#
# COMPACT_ATOMS: atom_id res chain seq x y z
N MET A 1 20.79 -21.12 30.93
CA MET A 1 20.99 -19.91 30.08
C MET A 1 20.18 -19.96 28.78
N LEU A 2 19.94 -21.14 28.21
CA LEU A 2 19.11 -21.35 27.02
C LEU A 2 17.68 -20.76 27.12
N LYS A 3 17.04 -20.86 28.29
CA LYS A 3 15.70 -20.31 28.54
C LYS A 3 15.64 -18.78 28.46
N LYS A 4 16.74 -18.09 28.82
CA LYS A 4 16.83 -16.62 28.73
C LYS A 4 17.05 -16.18 27.27
N ALA A 5 17.90 -16.89 26.54
CA ALA A 5 18.14 -16.62 25.11
C ALA A 5 16.88 -16.82 24.26
N LEU A 6 16.08 -17.87 24.51
CA LEU A 6 14.83 -18.12 23.80
C LEU A 6 13.81 -16.98 24.03
N ALA A 7 13.70 -16.49 25.27
CA ALA A 7 12.80 -15.39 25.60
C ALA A 7 13.20 -14.07 24.91
N THR A 8 14.50 -13.75 24.86
CA THR A 8 14.99 -12.55 24.17
C THR A 8 14.79 -12.62 22.65
N VAL A 9 14.95 -13.80 22.04
CA VAL A 9 14.69 -14.01 20.61
C VAL A 9 13.20 -13.92 20.28
N ALA A 10 12.32 -14.46 21.13
CA ALA A 10 10.88 -14.38 20.92
C ALA A 10 10.33 -12.94 20.98
N VAL A 11 10.83 -12.14 21.94
CA VAL A 11 10.41 -10.74 22.12
C VAL A 11 10.90 -9.86 20.96
N THR A 12 12.13 -10.07 20.49
CA THR A 12 12.67 -9.32 19.35
C THR A 12 12.01 -9.72 18.03
N ALA A 13 11.73 -11.01 17.81
CA ALA A 13 11.00 -11.48 16.64
C ALA A 13 9.56 -10.93 16.55
N ALA A 14 8.85 -10.82 17.68
CA ALA A 14 7.50 -10.25 17.73
C ALA A 14 7.50 -8.75 17.37
N ALA A 15 8.47 -7.98 17.85
CA ALA A 15 8.59 -6.55 17.55
C ALA A 15 8.94 -6.30 16.07
N THR A 16 9.83 -7.11 15.48
CA THR A 16 10.15 -7.01 14.05
C THR A 16 9.04 -7.54 13.14
N GLY A 17 8.17 -8.44 13.65
CA GLY A 17 7.06 -9.01 12.89
C GLY A 17 6.00 -7.98 12.49
N VAL A 18 5.77 -6.95 13.32
CA VAL A 18 4.81 -5.87 13.04
C VAL A 18 5.28 -4.97 11.88
N LEU A 19 6.59 -4.80 11.68
CA LEU A 19 7.11 -4.00 10.57
C LEU A 19 7.04 -4.74 9.22
N MET A 20 6.88 -6.07 9.24
CA MET A 20 6.81 -6.90 8.04
C MET A 20 5.38 -7.05 7.50
N THR A 21 4.37 -6.49 8.18
CA THR A 21 3.02 -6.36 7.64
C THR A 21 3.04 -5.20 6.64
N GLY A 22 3.39 -5.48 5.37
CA GLY A 22 3.49 -4.49 4.29
C GLY A 22 2.14 -3.84 3.93
N ALA A 23 1.53 -3.11 4.87
CA ALA A 23 0.31 -2.36 4.67
C ALA A 23 0.55 -1.32 3.57
N ALA A 24 -0.25 -1.37 2.52
CA ALA A 24 -0.23 -0.35 1.48
C ALA A 24 -0.66 0.99 2.10
N ALA A 25 0.21 1.99 2.03
CA ALA A 25 -0.18 3.36 2.35
C ALA A 25 -1.10 3.87 1.24
N ALA A 26 -2.35 4.20 1.58
CA ALA A 26 -3.21 4.94 0.68
C ALA A 26 -2.78 6.42 0.71
N TYR A 27 -2.34 6.94 -0.43
CA TYR A 27 -2.04 8.37 -0.59
C TYR A 27 -3.29 9.08 -1.12
N ALA A 28 -3.93 9.88 -0.28
CA ALA A 28 -5.03 10.76 -0.67
C ALA A 28 -4.49 12.18 -0.89
N GLY A 29 -3.76 12.37 -1.99
CA GLY A 29 -3.35 13.70 -2.45
C GLY A 29 -4.46 14.31 -3.30
N GLY A 30 -4.96 15.47 -2.89
CA GLY A 30 -5.89 16.28 -3.68
C GLY A 30 -5.17 17.35 -4.52
N PRO A 31 -5.86 17.96 -5.50
CA PRO A 31 -5.34 19.11 -6.22
C PRO A 31 -5.03 20.24 -5.23
N GLU A 32 -3.81 20.76 -5.27
CA GLU A 32 -3.26 21.70 -4.31
C GLU A 32 -2.47 22.78 -5.06
N THR A 33 -2.68 24.04 -4.67
CA THR A 33 -1.98 25.20 -5.24
C THR A 33 -1.78 26.24 -4.16
N SER A 34 -0.55 26.72 -4.00
CA SER A 34 -0.25 27.76 -3.01
C SER A 34 -0.79 29.13 -3.41
N GLY A 35 -1.13 29.33 -4.70
CA GLY A 35 -1.70 30.58 -5.23
C GLY A 35 -0.82 31.83 -5.10
N ASN A 36 0.39 31.71 -4.54
CA ASN A 36 1.16 32.86 -4.10
C ASN A 36 1.64 33.71 -5.28
N GLY A 37 1.19 34.97 -5.34
CA GLY A 37 1.53 35.91 -6.41
C GLY A 37 0.83 35.66 -7.75
N SER A 38 -0.22 34.82 -7.80
CA SER A 38 -0.83 34.45 -9.08
C SER A 38 -1.98 35.36 -9.50
N VAL A 39 -1.97 35.78 -10.77
CA VAL A 39 -3.06 36.56 -11.40
C VAL A 39 -4.14 35.66 -12.01
N LEU A 40 -3.79 34.43 -12.45
CA LEU A 40 -4.71 33.46 -13.07
C LEU A 40 -4.40 31.99 -12.68
N GLY A 41 -3.81 31.76 -11.50
CA GLY A 41 -3.35 30.43 -11.08
C GLY A 41 -4.44 29.59 -10.42
N GLY A 42 -4.17 28.27 -10.35
CA GLY A 42 -5.06 27.30 -9.71
C GLY A 42 -6.09 26.64 -10.64
N ASN A 43 -5.95 26.80 -11.95
CA ASN A 43 -6.80 26.12 -12.93
C ASN A 43 -6.43 24.62 -13.02
N GLN A 44 -7.00 23.81 -12.14
CA GLN A 44 -6.76 22.37 -12.06
C GLN A 44 -7.96 21.61 -12.63
N VAL A 45 -7.73 20.73 -13.61
CA VAL A 45 -8.75 19.84 -14.17
C VAL A 45 -8.66 18.50 -13.46
N ILE A 46 -9.76 18.07 -12.86
CA ILE A 46 -9.86 16.79 -12.14
C ILE A 46 -10.60 15.83 -13.05
N ALA A 47 -9.94 14.74 -13.42
CA ALA A 47 -10.55 13.64 -14.17
C ALA A 47 -10.55 12.39 -13.30
N ASP A 48 -11.65 11.66 -13.30
CA ASP A 48 -11.70 10.33 -12.69
C ASP A 48 -10.84 9.36 -13.52
N VAL A 49 -9.71 8.97 -12.95
CA VAL A 49 -8.81 7.97 -13.55
C VAL A 49 -8.70 6.81 -12.60
N ASN A 50 -9.40 5.73 -12.92
CA ASN A 50 -9.28 4.46 -12.21
C ASN A 50 -8.21 3.59 -12.86
N VAL A 51 -7.12 3.32 -12.13
CA VAL A 51 -6.06 2.41 -12.55
C VAL A 51 -6.06 1.19 -11.62
N PRO A 52 -6.32 -0.03 -12.13
CA PRO A 52 -6.31 -1.22 -11.31
C PRO A 52 -4.85 -1.59 -10.99
N VAL A 53 -4.43 -1.38 -9.74
CA VAL A 53 -3.11 -1.76 -9.25
C VAL A 53 -3.27 -2.93 -8.30
N ASN A 54 -2.53 -4.01 -8.56
CA ASN A 54 -2.46 -5.15 -7.67
C ASN A 54 -1.01 -5.48 -7.36
N VAL A 55 -0.71 -5.57 -6.07
CA VAL A 55 0.59 -6.00 -5.58
C VAL A 55 0.40 -7.37 -4.95
N CYS A 56 0.90 -8.41 -5.62
CA CYS A 56 0.78 -9.79 -5.16
C CYS A 56 2.14 -10.48 -5.22
N GLY A 57 2.23 -11.65 -4.59
CA GLY A 57 3.46 -12.43 -4.64
C GLY A 57 4.52 -11.93 -3.65
N ASN A 58 4.11 -11.23 -2.58
CA ASN A 58 5.02 -10.84 -1.52
C ASN A 58 5.14 -11.95 -0.49
N SER A 59 6.37 -12.37 -0.19
CA SER A 59 6.67 -13.34 0.85
C SER A 59 8.04 -13.05 1.44
N ILE A 60 8.16 -13.20 2.76
CA ILE A 60 9.37 -12.91 3.52
C ILE A 60 9.57 -14.09 4.48
N ALA A 61 10.77 -14.66 4.54
CA ALA A 61 11.12 -15.71 5.52
C ALA A 61 12.40 -15.34 6.26
N ILE A 62 12.40 -15.59 7.57
CA ILE A 62 13.52 -15.23 8.47
C ILE A 62 14.43 -16.43 8.75
N LEU A 63 13.89 -17.66 8.84
CA LEU A 63 14.64 -18.87 9.20
C LEU A 63 14.29 -20.09 8.30
N GLY A 64 13.60 -19.88 7.18
CA GLY A 64 13.06 -20.97 6.34
C GLY A 64 12.80 -20.56 4.90
N ILE A 65 12.05 -21.38 4.15
CA ILE A 65 11.74 -21.15 2.73
C ILE A 65 10.47 -20.28 2.60
N ALA A 66 10.56 -19.18 1.86
CA ALA A 66 9.41 -18.41 1.40
C ALA A 66 9.16 -18.71 -0.08
N GLY A 67 7.89 -18.89 -0.44
CA GLY A 67 7.43 -19.01 -1.81
C GLY A 67 6.21 -18.15 -2.00
N SER A 68 6.11 -17.52 -3.17
CA SER A 68 4.98 -16.67 -3.53
C SER A 68 4.55 -17.00 -4.95
N SER A 69 3.27 -16.82 -5.25
CA SER A 69 2.75 -17.04 -6.59
C SER A 69 1.62 -16.06 -6.86
N CYS A 70 1.51 -15.63 -8.12
CA CYS A 70 0.38 -14.87 -8.62
C CYS A 70 -0.11 -15.47 -9.92
N HIS A 71 -1.41 -15.74 -10.00
CA HIS A 71 -2.10 -16.06 -11.24
C HIS A 71 -3.44 -15.32 -11.23
N ASN A 72 -3.83 -14.77 -12.38
CA ASN A 72 -5.11 -14.06 -12.58
C ASN A 72 -5.51 -13.20 -11.37
N SER A 73 -4.67 -12.24 -10.97
CA SER A 73 -4.83 -11.52 -9.69
C SER A 73 -6.10 -10.65 -9.58
N GLY A 74 -6.97 -10.66 -10.60
CA GLY A 74 -8.29 -10.03 -10.55
C GLY A 74 -8.25 -8.51 -10.53
N ALA A 75 -7.10 -7.89 -10.82
CA ALA A 75 -6.96 -6.46 -10.90
C ALA A 75 -7.81 -5.94 -12.07
N GLY A 76 -8.89 -5.25 -11.75
CA GLY A 76 -9.82 -4.73 -12.73
C GLY A 76 -10.51 -3.49 -12.19
N VAL A 77 -10.88 -2.60 -13.10
CA VAL A 77 -11.76 -1.47 -12.78
C VAL A 77 -13.18 -2.00 -12.78
N ILE A 78 -13.75 -2.15 -11.58
CA ILE A 78 -15.17 -2.50 -11.43
C ILE A 78 -16.00 -1.23 -11.59
N LYS A 79 -16.80 -1.16 -12.65
CA LYS A 79 -17.83 -0.13 -12.81
C LYS A 79 -19.01 -0.50 -11.92
N THR A 80 -19.16 0.18 -10.79
CA THR A 80 -20.38 0.10 -9.99
C THR A 80 -21.44 1.04 -10.56
N PRO A 81 -22.74 0.77 -10.36
CA PRO A 81 -23.85 1.61 -10.82
C PRO A 81 -23.92 3.02 -10.20
N TRP A 82 -22.87 3.50 -9.53
CA TRP A 82 -22.84 4.84 -8.94
C TRP A 82 -21.76 5.72 -9.57
N HIS A 83 -21.01 5.22 -10.57
CA HIS A 83 -19.89 5.91 -11.21
C HIS A 83 -20.27 6.42 -12.62
N TYR A 84 -21.48 6.96 -12.80
CA TYR A 84 -21.79 7.81 -13.95
C TYR A 84 -21.36 9.24 -13.59
N GLY A 85 -20.28 9.67 -14.23
CA GLY A 85 -19.84 11.04 -14.49
C GLY A 85 -20.27 12.18 -13.58
N TRP A 86 -19.26 12.87 -13.02
CA TRP A 86 -19.10 14.31 -13.19
C TRP A 86 -17.66 14.59 -13.62
#